data_AF-A0A1B3B7J7-F1
#
_entry.id   AF-A0A1B3B7J7-F1
#
_cell.length_a   1.000
_cell.length_b   1.000
_cell.length_c   1.000
_cell.angle_alpha   90.00
_cell.angle_beta   90.00
_cell.angle_gamma   90.00
#
_symmetry.space_group_name_H-M   'P 1'
#
loop_
_entity.id
_entity.type
_entity.pdbx_description
1 polymer ?
#
loop_
_entity_poly.entity_id
_entity_poly.type
_entity_poly.pdbx_seq_one_letter_code
_entity_poly.pdbx_strand_id
1 'polypeptide(L)'
;MKLSEMPIEKLKETPWFHNVDPDKLRSFEDHAAWLEAILHNPCNVWEEDGEMFLIEIKQLVTRVNGLKIEVYSNEHPPPHFHVKSPNVDASFDIESCTFLQGQVDSRDKKKIEFWHRKAKPLLVEAWNSTRPTDCTVGLYKGT
;
A
#
# COMPACT_ATOMS: atom_id res chain seq x y z
N MET A 1 10.76 8.06 -8.63
CA MET A 1 10.00 9.32 -8.81
C MET A 1 8.87 9.25 -7.83
N LYS A 2 8.73 10.21 -6.91
CA LYS A 2 7.66 10.16 -5.91
C LYS A 2 6.32 10.43 -6.60
N LEU A 3 5.26 9.73 -6.22
CA LEU A 3 3.91 9.94 -6.76
C LEU A 3 3.47 11.41 -6.64
N SER A 4 3.82 12.05 -5.53
CA SER A 4 3.54 13.46 -5.24
C SER A 4 4.21 14.47 -6.19
N GLU A 5 5.24 14.05 -6.93
CA GLU A 5 6.03 14.90 -7.84
C GLU A 5 5.68 14.62 -9.31
N MET A 6 4.77 13.67 -9.57
CA MET A 6 4.36 13.31 -10.92
C MET A 6 3.34 14.30 -11.49
N PRO A 7 3.42 14.66 -12.79
CA PRO A 7 2.35 15.41 -13.45
C PRO A 7 1.01 14.66 -13.40
N ILE A 8 -0.10 15.39 -13.26
CA ILE A 8 -1.47 14.82 -13.18
C ILE A 8 -1.74 13.90 -14.38
N GLU A 9 -1.35 14.31 -15.57
CA GLU A 9 -1.52 13.59 -16.83
C GLU A 9 -0.76 12.27 -16.85
N LYS A 10 0.39 12.23 -16.17
CA LYS A 10 1.14 10.99 -15.95
C LYS A 10 0.52 10.13 -14.87
N LEU A 11 -0.01 10.73 -13.80
CA LEU A 11 -0.71 10.01 -12.73
C LEU A 11 -2.00 9.37 -13.22
N LYS A 12 -2.71 10.01 -14.17
CA LYS A 12 -3.93 9.49 -14.80
C LYS A 12 -3.73 8.14 -15.49
N GLU A 13 -2.51 7.86 -15.93
CA GLU A 13 -2.11 6.57 -16.53
C GLU A 13 -1.77 5.50 -15.46
N THR A 14 -1.92 5.80 -14.17
CA THR A 14 -1.53 4.93 -13.07
C THR A 14 -2.69 4.58 -12.15
N PRO A 15 -2.61 3.45 -11.41
CA PRO A 15 -3.60 3.13 -10.37
C PRO A 15 -3.69 4.21 -9.28
N TRP A 16 -2.66 5.02 -9.08
CA TRP A 16 -2.58 5.99 -7.99
C TRP A 16 -3.29 7.32 -8.28
N PHE A 17 -4.02 7.42 -9.40
CA PHE A 17 -4.69 8.66 -9.79
C PHE A 17 -5.72 9.16 -8.77
N HIS A 18 -6.28 8.25 -7.96
CA HIS A 18 -7.18 8.59 -6.85
C HIS A 18 -6.53 9.53 -5.79
N ASN A 19 -5.20 9.65 -5.77
CA ASN A 19 -4.49 10.60 -4.89
C ASN A 19 -4.50 12.06 -5.39
N VAL A 20 -5.04 12.32 -6.58
CA VAL A 20 -5.20 13.69 -7.07
C VAL A 20 -6.35 14.35 -6.33
N ASP A 21 -6.08 15.53 -5.77
CA ASP A 21 -7.08 16.43 -5.19
C ASP A 21 -8.22 16.69 -6.20
N PRO A 22 -9.48 16.35 -5.87
CA PRO A 22 -10.62 16.51 -6.76
C PRO A 22 -10.78 17.93 -7.33
N ASP A 23 -10.39 18.95 -6.58
CA ASP A 23 -10.48 20.37 -7.01
C ASP A 23 -9.52 20.68 -8.19
N LYS A 24 -8.57 19.79 -8.48
CA LYS A 24 -7.62 19.91 -9.60
C LYS A 24 -8.09 19.19 -10.86
N LEU A 25 -9.16 18.40 -10.81
CA LEU A 25 -9.72 17.69 -11.96
C LEU A 25 -10.50 18.67 -12.85
N ARG A 26 -10.23 18.67 -14.16
CA ARG A 26 -10.73 19.73 -15.06
C ARG A 26 -11.76 19.27 -16.08
N SER A 27 -11.85 17.97 -16.32
CA SER A 27 -12.73 17.39 -17.34
C SER A 27 -13.56 16.23 -16.78
N PHE A 28 -14.65 15.89 -17.48
CA PHE A 28 -15.44 14.70 -17.15
C PHE A 28 -14.58 13.43 -17.21
N GLU A 29 -13.66 13.36 -18.17
CA GLU A 29 -12.71 12.27 -18.33
C GLU A 29 -11.72 12.16 -17.17
N ASP A 30 -11.37 13.28 -16.50
CA ASP A 30 -10.56 13.26 -15.28
C ASP A 30 -11.36 12.67 -14.12
N HIS A 31 -12.61 13.09 -13.94
CA HIS A 31 -13.46 12.55 -12.87
C HIS A 31 -13.75 11.07 -13.08
N ALA A 32 -14.02 10.65 -14.32
CA ALA A 32 -14.23 9.24 -14.65
C ALA A 32 -12.99 8.40 -14.35
N ALA A 33 -11.79 8.86 -14.75
CA ALA A 33 -10.55 8.16 -14.46
C ALA A 33 -10.23 8.12 -12.95
N TRP A 34 -10.54 9.20 -12.23
CA TRP A 34 -10.35 9.27 -10.78
C TRP A 34 -11.25 8.28 -10.05
N LEU A 35 -12.53 8.21 -10.43
CA LEU A 35 -13.47 7.22 -9.91
C LEU A 35 -13.07 5.79 -10.27
N GLU A 36 -12.62 5.55 -11.51
CA GLU A 36 -12.07 4.25 -11.96
C GLU A 36 -10.92 3.80 -11.06
N ALA A 37 -10.00 4.71 -10.74
CA ALA A 37 -8.90 4.45 -9.83
C ALA A 37 -9.41 4.12 -8.42
N ILE A 38 -10.42 4.81 -7.89
CA ILE A 38 -11.00 4.49 -6.58
C ILE A 38 -11.59 3.07 -6.57
N LEU A 39 -12.37 2.72 -7.59
CA LEU A 39 -13.08 1.44 -7.65
C LEU A 39 -12.14 0.23 -7.81
N HIS A 40 -10.99 0.42 -8.45
CA HIS A 40 -10.01 -0.65 -8.70
C HIS A 40 -8.89 -0.72 -7.66
N ASN A 41 -8.76 0.29 -6.81
CA ASN A 41 -7.86 0.26 -5.66
C ASN A 41 -8.63 -0.07 -4.38
N PRO A 42 -7.92 -0.53 -3.34
CA PRO A 42 -8.55 -0.85 -2.07
C PRO A 42 -8.83 0.43 -1.27
N CYS A 43 -9.71 1.26 -1.80
CA CYS A 43 -10.21 2.47 -1.17
C CYS A 43 -11.56 2.18 -0.52
N ASN A 44 -11.77 2.68 0.70
CA ASN A 44 -13.04 2.67 1.39
C ASN A 44 -13.50 4.09 1.64
N VAL A 45 -14.80 4.31 1.56
CA VAL A 45 -15.42 5.55 2.05
C VAL A 45 -15.79 5.35 3.51
N TRP A 46 -15.35 6.27 4.36
CA TRP A 46 -15.61 6.30 5.80
C TRP A 46 -16.39 7.56 6.14
N GLU A 47 -17.32 7.45 7.09
CA GLU A 47 -18.05 8.60 7.65
C GLU A 47 -17.62 8.78 9.10
N GLU A 48 -17.18 9.98 9.46
CA GLU A 48 -16.89 10.36 10.83
C GLU A 48 -17.44 11.77 11.08
N ASP A 49 -18.28 11.92 12.12
CA ASP A 49 -18.95 13.17 12.48
C ASP A 49 -19.72 13.87 11.33
N GLY A 50 -20.24 13.08 10.36
CA GLY A 50 -20.97 13.57 9.19
C GLY A 50 -20.08 14.05 8.04
N GLU A 51 -18.76 13.94 8.19
CA GLU A 51 -17.78 14.15 7.12
C GLU A 51 -17.40 12.81 6.47
N MET A 52 -17.30 12.81 5.14
CA MET A 52 -16.97 11.62 4.35
C MET A 52 -15.51 11.66 3.92
N PHE A 53 -14.77 10.60 4.27
CA PHE A 53 -13.36 10.44 3.99
C PHE A 53 -13.15 9.28 3.03
N LEU A 54 -12.28 9.47 2.03
CA LEU A 54 -11.76 8.37 1.22
C LEU A 54 -10.45 7.90 1.85
N ILE A 55 -10.38 6.63 2.25
CA ILE A 55 -9.17 6.03 2.82
C ILE A 55 -8.69 4.88 1.93
N GLU A 56 -7.42 4.89 1.52
CA GLU A 56 -6.77 3.70 1.00
C GLU A 56 -6.48 2.78 2.19
N ILE A 57 -7.05 1.57 2.24
CA ILE A 57 -6.91 0.67 3.39
C ILE A 57 -5.69 -0.25 3.28
N LYS A 58 -5.12 -0.40 2.08
CA LYS A 58 -3.89 -1.16 1.85
C LYS A 58 -3.26 -0.80 0.51
N GLN A 59 -1.96 -0.96 0.37
CA GLN A 59 -1.26 -0.80 -0.90
C GLN A 59 -0.71 -2.14 -1.38
N LEU A 60 -0.99 -2.48 -2.64
CA LEU A 60 -0.31 -3.58 -3.32
C LEU A 60 1.12 -3.14 -3.67
N VAL A 61 2.11 -3.75 -3.04
CA VAL A 61 3.53 -3.45 -3.32
C VAL A 61 3.98 -4.19 -4.58
N THR A 62 3.72 -5.50 -4.65
CA THR A 62 4.07 -6.29 -5.84
C THR A 62 3.36 -7.65 -5.87
N ARG A 63 3.49 -8.34 -7.01
CA ARG A 63 3.21 -9.76 -7.16
C ARG A 63 4.48 -10.47 -7.59
N VAL A 64 4.96 -11.41 -6.77
CA VAL A 64 6.20 -12.14 -7.04
C VAL A 64 6.01 -13.62 -6.77
N ASN A 65 6.31 -14.48 -7.75
CA ASN A 65 6.21 -15.94 -7.61
C ASN A 65 4.84 -16.45 -7.10
N GLY A 66 3.74 -15.79 -7.49
CA GLY A 66 2.38 -16.11 -7.03
C GLY A 66 2.03 -15.57 -5.64
N LEU A 67 2.94 -14.83 -5.00
CA LEU A 67 2.73 -14.15 -3.72
C LEU A 67 2.30 -12.71 -3.97
N LYS A 68 1.21 -12.30 -3.35
CA LYS A 68 0.76 -10.90 -3.29
C LYS A 68 1.38 -10.26 -2.05
N ILE A 69 2.14 -9.18 -2.24
CA ILE A 69 2.76 -8.43 -1.15
C ILE A 69 2.00 -7.13 -0.93
N GLU A 70 1.48 -6.92 0.27
CA GLU A 70 0.64 -5.77 0.61
C GLU A 70 1.14 -5.08 1.89
N VAL A 71 0.90 -3.77 2.00
CA VAL A 71 1.09 -3.01 3.24
C VAL A 71 -0.26 -2.39 3.62
N TYR A 72 -0.71 -2.57 4.85
CA TYR A 72 -2.04 -2.14 5.29
C TYR A 72 -1.97 -0.79 6.00
N SER A 73 -2.88 0.13 5.68
CA SER A 73 -2.83 1.54 6.10
C SER A 73 -3.09 1.76 7.61
N ASN A 74 -3.98 0.95 8.18
CA ASN A 74 -4.33 1.01 9.61
C ASN A 74 -3.71 -0.17 10.36
N GLU A 75 -2.39 -0.11 10.59
CA GLU A 75 -1.62 -1.24 11.11
C GLU A 75 -0.73 -0.82 12.29
N HIS A 76 -0.54 -1.74 13.24
CA HIS A 76 0.15 -1.50 14.51
C HIS A 76 1.65 -1.86 14.44
N PRO A 77 2.50 -1.29 15.33
CA PRO A 77 3.90 -1.68 15.41
C PRO A 77 4.09 -3.15 15.81
N PRO A 78 5.17 -3.82 15.33
CA PRO A 78 6.25 -3.28 14.49
C PRO A 78 5.83 -3.06 13.02
N PRO A 79 6.50 -2.17 12.26
CA PRO A 79 6.24 -1.98 10.84
C PRO A 79 6.35 -3.29 10.07
N HIS A 80 5.28 -3.69 9.40
CA HIS A 80 5.22 -5.01 8.75
C HIS A 80 4.48 -4.99 7.42
N PHE A 81 4.69 -6.04 6.65
CA PHE A 81 4.01 -6.29 5.37
C PHE A 81 3.30 -7.63 5.39
N HIS A 82 2.24 -7.75 4.60
CA HIS A 82 1.45 -8.96 4.46
C HIS A 82 1.81 -9.68 3.17
N VAL A 83 1.79 -11.01 3.24
CA VAL A 83 1.96 -11.91 2.10
C VAL A 83 0.73 -12.79 1.99
N LYS A 84 0.09 -12.77 0.83
CA LYS A 84 -1.11 -13.56 0.52
C LYS A 84 -0.90 -14.44 -0.72
N SER A 85 -1.31 -15.69 -0.64
CA SER A 85 -1.49 -16.62 -1.76
C SER A 85 -2.50 -17.71 -1.34
N PRO A 86 -2.90 -18.65 -2.20
CA PRO A 86 -3.76 -19.76 -1.79
C PRO A 86 -3.24 -20.57 -0.59
N ASN A 87 -1.92 -20.60 -0.38
CA ASN A 87 -1.27 -21.36 0.70
C ASN A 87 -0.57 -20.48 1.74
N VAL A 88 -0.60 -19.15 1.57
CA VAL A 88 0.13 -18.21 2.42
C VAL A 88 -0.81 -17.12 2.88
N ASP A 89 -0.86 -16.92 4.19
CA ASP A 89 -1.51 -15.78 4.81
C ASP A 89 -0.67 -15.39 6.03
N ALA A 90 0.32 -14.53 5.84
CA ALA A 90 1.30 -14.23 6.87
C ALA A 90 1.73 -12.76 6.85
N SER A 91 2.23 -12.26 7.97
CA SER A 91 2.90 -10.97 8.06
C SER A 91 4.35 -11.09 8.53
N PHE A 92 5.16 -10.14 8.08
CA PHE A 92 6.60 -10.11 8.30
C PHE A 92 7.06 -8.68 8.59
N ASP A 93 8.01 -8.57 9.51
CA ASP A 93 8.65 -7.30 9.85
C ASP A 93 9.38 -6.68 8.64
N ILE A 94 9.18 -5.38 8.40
CA ILE A 94 9.77 -4.68 7.24
C ILE A 94 11.30 -4.58 7.38
N GLU A 95 11.84 -4.44 8.60
CA GLU A 95 13.28 -4.30 8.81
C GLU A 95 14.01 -5.61 8.51
N SER A 96 13.58 -6.68 9.19
CA SER A 96 14.31 -7.93 9.31
C SER A 96 13.74 -9.09 8.51
N CYS A 97 12.55 -8.92 7.91
CA CYS A 97 11.77 -10.02 7.33
C CYS A 97 11.42 -11.12 8.35
N THR A 98 11.46 -10.82 9.65
CA THR A 98 11.09 -11.78 10.68
C THR A 98 9.60 -12.08 10.57
N PHE A 99 9.25 -13.37 10.54
CA PHE A 99 7.87 -13.82 10.56
C PHE A 99 7.19 -13.39 11.86
N LEU A 100 6.04 -12.74 11.75
CA LEU A 100 5.28 -12.22 12.90
C LEU A 100 4.08 -13.12 13.22
N GLN A 101 3.20 -13.33 12.26
CA GLN A 101 1.97 -14.12 12.45
C GLN A 101 1.45 -14.72 11.14
N GLY A 102 0.58 -15.72 11.27
CA GLY A 102 -0.15 -16.34 10.17
C GLY A 102 0.37 -17.72 9.75
N GLN A 103 0.21 -18.05 8.48
CA GLN A 103 0.53 -19.34 7.87
C GLN A 103 1.44 -19.16 6.65
N VAL A 104 2.60 -19.81 6.67
CA VAL A 104 3.55 -19.86 5.56
C VAL A 104 4.39 -21.13 5.67
N ASP A 105 4.64 -21.80 4.54
CA ASP A 105 5.54 -22.95 4.52
C ASP A 105 7.03 -22.53 4.40
N SER A 106 7.94 -23.48 4.64
CA SER A 106 9.38 -23.20 4.57
C SER A 106 9.89 -22.80 3.17
N ARG A 107 9.17 -23.19 2.11
CA ARG A 107 9.55 -22.92 0.71
C ARG A 107 9.18 -21.49 0.34
N ASP A 108 7.96 -21.07 0.63
CA ASP A 108 7.48 -19.72 0.38
C ASP A 108 8.15 -18.72 1.30
N LYS A 109 8.43 -19.08 2.56
CA LYS A 109 9.26 -18.25 3.45
C LYS A 109 10.61 -17.90 2.83
N LYS A 110 11.32 -18.87 2.25
CA LYS A 110 12.60 -18.63 1.55
C LYS A 110 12.45 -17.70 0.35
N LYS A 111 11.35 -17.80 -0.40
CA LYS A 111 11.08 -16.89 -1.53
C LYS A 111 10.87 -15.45 -1.04
N ILE A 112 10.13 -15.29 0.05
CA ILE A 112 9.86 -13.99 0.69
C ILE A 112 11.17 -13.38 1.20
N GLU A 113 11.98 -14.14 1.94
CA GLU A 113 13.29 -13.70 2.43
C GLU A 113 14.23 -13.30 1.29
N PHE A 114 14.27 -14.10 0.21
CA PHE A 114 15.09 -13.80 -0.95
C PHE A 114 14.67 -12.48 -1.63
N TRP A 115 13.37 -12.27 -1.81
CA TRP A 115 12.82 -11.05 -2.39
C TRP A 115 13.06 -9.83 -1.48
N HIS A 116 12.83 -9.97 -0.17
CA HIS A 116 12.97 -8.90 0.82
C HIS A 116 14.34 -8.23 0.80
N ARG A 117 15.42 -9.01 0.56
CA ARG A 117 16.81 -8.52 0.46
C ARG A 117 16.99 -7.32 -0.49
N LYS A 118 16.12 -7.15 -1.48
CA LYS A 118 16.14 -6.01 -2.41
C LYS A 118 14.89 -5.14 -2.32
N ALA A 119 13.85 -5.60 -1.63
CA ALA A 119 12.55 -4.94 -1.59
C ALA A 119 12.35 -3.98 -0.40
N LYS A 120 13.25 -3.96 0.60
CA LYS A 120 13.13 -3.07 1.77
C LYS A 120 12.79 -1.61 1.39
N PRO A 121 13.46 -0.95 0.42
CA PRO A 121 13.10 0.42 0.05
C PRO A 121 11.66 0.58 -0.44
N LEU A 122 11.15 -0.39 -1.21
CA LEU A 122 9.78 -0.37 -1.73
C LEU A 122 8.75 -0.55 -0.60
N LEU A 123 9.05 -1.43 0.36
CA LEU A 123 8.21 -1.64 1.54
C LEU A 123 8.16 -0.40 2.44
N VAL A 124 9.31 0.26 2.63
CA VAL A 124 9.39 1.52 3.40
C VAL A 124 8.60 2.63 2.71
N GLU A 125 8.75 2.77 1.40
CA GLU A 125 7.99 3.76 0.63
C GLU A 125 6.48 3.52 0.76
N ALA A 126 6.02 2.28 0.52
CA ALA A 126 4.61 1.92 0.65
C ALA A 126 4.06 2.10 2.07
N TRP A 127 4.84 1.74 3.10
CA TRP A 127 4.47 1.99 4.50
C TRP A 127 4.27 3.47 4.77
N ASN A 128 5.23 4.28 4.36
CA ASN A 128 5.26 5.72 4.62
C ASN A 128 4.20 6.49 3.82
N SER A 129 3.90 6.09 2.57
CA SER A 129 2.88 6.74 1.75
C SER A 129 1.45 6.44 2.18
N THR A 130 1.24 5.38 2.97
CA THR A 130 -0.10 4.91 3.38
C THR A 130 -0.44 5.21 4.83
N ARG A 131 0.46 5.86 5.59
CA ARG A 131 0.17 6.19 6.99
C ARG A 131 -0.86 7.33 7.06
N PRO A 132 -1.94 7.16 7.82
CA PRO A 132 -2.78 8.27 8.25
C PRO A 132 -1.95 9.36 8.93
N THR A 133 -2.39 10.61 8.81
CA THR A 133 -1.69 11.77 9.40
C THR A 133 -1.61 11.72 10.93
N ASP A 134 -2.51 10.98 11.58
CA ASP A 134 -2.62 10.76 13.01
C ASP A 134 -2.04 9.40 13.46
N CYS A 135 -1.31 8.71 12.58
CA CYS A 135 -0.74 7.40 12.88
C CYS A 135 0.28 7.47 14.03
N THR A 136 -0.04 6.82 15.15
CA THR A 136 0.82 6.77 16.37
C THR A 136 2.19 6.15 16.14
N VAL A 137 2.32 5.34 15.08
CA VAL A 137 3.56 4.65 14.70
C VAL A 137 4.47 5.51 13.83
N GLY A 138 3.92 6.50 13.13
CA GLY A 138 4.65 7.44 12.28
C GLY A 138 5.38 6.82 11.09
N LEU A 139 6.20 7.65 10.44
CA LEU A 139 7.05 7.25 9.31
C LEU A 139 8.19 6.35 9.78
N TYR A 140 8.39 5.24 9.08
CA TYR A 140 9.49 4.33 9.30
C TYR A 140 10.70 4.74 8.45
N LYS A 141 11.84 4.97 9.10
CA LYS A 141 13.08 5.46 8.45
C LYS A 141 14.14 4.37 8.22
N GLY A 142 13.85 3.13 8.63
CA GLY A 142 14.83 2.03 8.65
C GLY A 142 15.92 2.25 9.70
N THR A 143 16.58 1.15 10.08
CA THR A 143 17.93 1.19 10.64
C THR A 143 18.98 0.92 9.58
#